data_AF-A0A2D8IU80-F1
#
_entry.id   AF-A0A2D8IU80-F1
#
_cell.length_a   1.000
_cell.length_b   1.000
_cell.length_c   1.000
_cell.angle_alpha   90.00
_cell.angle_beta   90.00
_cell.angle_gamma   90.00
#
_symmetry.space_group_name_H-M   'P 1'
#
loop_
_entity.id
_entity.type
_entity.pdbx_description
1 polymer ?
#
loop_
_entity_poly.entity_id
_entity_poly.type
_entity_poly.pdbx_seq_one_letter_code
_entity_poly.pdbx_strand_id
1 'polypeptide(L)' 'MRYQCRECSYRGERAGQAGSCPACGSFNMAREGSGDEDQAPPKRTWQLRLLIGLWGLLAVLILHKLLS' A
#
# COMPACT_ATOMS: atom_id res chain seq x y z
N MET A 1 -3.48 20.71 6.58
CA MET A 1 -3.64 19.46 5.81
C MET A 1 -4.11 19.88 4.43
N ARG A 2 -3.38 19.63 3.36
CA ARG A 2 -3.80 20.01 2.01
C ARG A 2 -4.41 18.78 1.33
N TYR A 3 -5.47 18.96 0.57
CA TYR A 3 -6.13 17.95 -0.24
C TYR A 3 -5.95 18.34 -1.70
N GLN A 4 -5.61 17.37 -2.54
CA GLN A 4 -5.51 17.48 -3.97
C GLN A 4 -6.52 16.53 -4.63
N CYS A 5 -7.44 17.07 -5.42
CA CYS A 5 -8.28 16.26 -6.29
C CYS A 5 -7.47 15.80 -7.51
N ARG A 6 -7.48 14.49 -7.80
CA ARG A 6 -6.76 13.91 -8.95
C ARG A 6 -7.45 14.12 -10.29
N GLU A 7 -8.72 14.52 -10.29
CA GLU A 7 -9.50 14.74 -11.52
C GLU A 7 -9.47 16.18 -11.99
N CYS A 8 -9.75 17.13 -11.10
CA CYS A 8 -9.81 18.56 -11.46
C CYS A 8 -8.59 19.36 -11.00
N SER A 9 -7.58 18.69 -10.43
CA SER A 9 -6.36 19.32 -9.89
C SER A 9 -6.60 20.37 -8.79
N TYR A 10 -7.81 20.42 -8.20
CA TYR A 10 -8.13 21.30 -7.09
C TYR A 10 -7.22 21.04 -5.89
N ARG A 11 -6.62 22.09 -5.33
CA ARG A 11 -5.82 22.03 -4.10
C ARG A 11 -6.44 22.92 -3.04
N GLY A 12 -6.73 22.37 -1.86
CA GLY A 12 -7.34 23.13 -0.78
C GLY A 12 -7.19 22.45 0.57
N GLU A 13 -7.42 23.18 1.66
CA GLU A 13 -7.25 22.64 3.01
C GLU A 13 -8.45 21.81 3.49
N ARG A 14 -9.53 21.79 2.70
CA ARG A 14 -10.78 21.11 3.04
C ARG A 14 -11.19 20.18 1.90
N ALA A 15 -11.49 18.93 2.24
CA ALA A 15 -12.37 18.11 1.42
C ALA A 15 -13.82 18.56 1.70
N GLY A 16 -14.68 18.49 0.68
CA GLY A 16 -16.12 18.72 0.78
C GLY A 16 -16.82 17.63 1.61
N GLN A 17 -18.15 17.64 1.58
CA GLN A 17 -18.96 16.70 2.35
C GLN A 17 -18.58 15.25 1.99
N ALA A 18 -18.36 14.43 3.02
CA ALA A 18 -17.95 13.01 2.91
C ALA A 18 -16.64 12.75 2.14
N GLY A 19 -15.75 13.75 2.00
CA GLY A 19 -14.50 13.59 1.26
C GLY A 19 -14.58 13.90 -0.24
N SER A 20 -15.71 14.42 -0.71
CA SER A 20 -15.87 14.87 -2.10
C SER A 20 -15.06 16.13 -2.40
N CYS A 21 -14.64 16.30 -3.65
CA CYS A 21 -14.00 17.53 -4.10
C CYS A 21 -15.05 18.66 -4.16
N PRO A 22 -14.83 19.83 -3.52
CA PRO A 22 -15.78 20.93 -3.58
C PRO A 22 -15.86 21.59 -4.96
N ALA A 23 -14.90 21.35 -5.85
CA ALA A 23 -14.86 21.93 -7.19
C ALA A 23 -15.58 21.08 -8.24
N CYS A 24 -15.42 19.75 -8.20
CA CYS A 24 -15.99 18.86 -9.22
C CYS A 24 -16.92 17.77 -8.66
N GLY A 25 -17.06 17.65 -7.33
CA GLY A 25 -17.87 16.61 -6.70
C GLY A 25 -17.24 15.20 -6.71
N SER A 26 -16.08 15.00 -7.34
CA SER A 26 -15.39 13.71 -7.37
C SER A 26 -14.88 13.29 -5.99
N PHE A 27 -14.94 12.00 -5.70
CA PHE A 27 -14.41 11.39 -4.47
C PHE A 27 -12.92 11.04 -4.56
N ASN A 28 -12.26 11.28 -5.70
CA ASN A 28 -10.83 11.04 -5.90
C ASN A 28 -9.96 12.17 -5.33
N MET A 29 -10.07 12.44 -4.02
CA MET A 29 -9.21 13.37 -3.30
C MET A 29 -8.07 12.64 -2.59
N ALA A 30 -6.83 12.99 -2.93
CA ALA A 30 -5.65 12.61 -2.17
C ALA A 30 -5.31 13.70 -1.16
N ARG A 31 -4.79 13.36 0.02
CA ARG A 31 -4.18 14.37 0.91
C ARG A 31 -2.78 14.69 0.38
N GLU A 32 -2.56 15.94 -0.03
CA GLU A 32 -1.25 16.49 -0.38
C GLU A 32 -0.40 16.51 0.92
N GLY A 33 0.48 15.51 1.07
CA GLY A 33 1.28 15.26 2.26
C GLY A 33 0.98 13.93 2.97
N SER A 34 -0.10 13.22 2.62
CA SER A 34 -0.10 11.77 2.77
C SER A 34 0.41 11.22 1.45
N GLY A 35 1.72 10.96 1.40
CA GLY A 35 2.20 9.93 0.49
C GLY A 35 1.31 8.70 0.63
N ASP A 36 1.15 7.98 -0.47
CA ASP A 36 0.87 6.56 -0.49
C ASP A 36 0.57 5.94 0.88
N GLU A 37 -0.66 5.51 1.05
CA GLU A 37 -0.95 4.10 1.27
C GLU A 37 0.28 3.16 1.28
N ASP A 38 1.10 3.27 2.31
CA ASP A 38 2.00 2.21 2.78
C ASP A 38 2.15 2.32 4.30
N GLN A 39 1.02 2.60 4.97
CA GLN A 39 0.78 2.00 6.28
C GLN A 39 0.44 0.51 6.11
N ALA A 40 1.26 -0.24 5.36
CA ALA A 40 1.39 -1.65 5.62
C ALA A 40 2.06 -1.76 7.01
N PRO A 41 1.41 -2.35 8.02
CA PRO A 41 2.01 -2.48 9.33
C PRO A 41 3.38 -3.18 9.20
N PRO A 42 4.37 -2.90 10.07
CA PRO A 42 5.75 -3.40 9.97
C PRO A 42 5.92 -4.93 10.00
N LYS A 43 4.82 -5.71 9.90
CA LYS A 43 4.81 -7.17 9.77
C LYS A 43 5.25 -7.70 8.41
N ARG A 44 5.20 -6.88 7.35
CA ARG A 44 5.43 -7.33 5.96
C ARG A 44 6.84 -7.90 5.73
N THR A 45 7.86 -7.36 6.39
CA THR A 45 9.25 -7.83 6.23
C THR A 45 9.50 -9.17 6.93
N TRP A 46 8.86 -9.42 8.08
CA TRP A 46 9.01 -10.66 8.82
C TRP A 46 8.26 -11.82 8.13
N GLN A 47 7.08 -11.54 7.60
CA GLN A 47 6.33 -12.48 6.76
C GLN A 47 7.13 -12.86 5.50
N LEU A 48 7.80 -11.89 4.86
CA LEU A 48 8.64 -12.16 3.70
C LEU A 48 9.86 -13.04 4.06
N ARG A 49 10.51 -12.79 5.20
CA ARG A 49 11.63 -13.60 5.70
C ARG A 49 11.20 -15.03 6.02
N LEU A 50 10.06 -15.20 6.69
CA LEU A 50 9.48 -16.52 6.96
C LEU A 50 9.17 -17.27 5.67
N LEU A 51 8.58 -16.59 4.69
CA LEU A 51 8.25 -17.18 3.40
C LEU A 51 9.53 -17.67 2.70
N ILE A 52 10.56 -16.83 2.61
CA ILE A 52 11.85 -17.19 1.98
C ILE A 52 12.49 -18.39 2.71
N GLY A 53 12.50 -18.39 4.05
CA GLY A 53 13.03 -19.50 4.84
C GLY A 53 12.27 -20.81 4.61
N LEU A 54 10.94 -20.76 4.58
CA LEU A 54 10.10 -21.93 4.34
C LEU A 54 10.32 -22.51 2.94
N TRP A 55 10.41 -21.65 1.92
CA TRP A 55 10.71 -22.08 0.55
C TRP A 55 12.10 -22.70 0.42
N GLY A 56 13.11 -22.12 1.06
CA GLY A 56 14.46 -22.68 1.08
C GLY A 56 14.51 -24.06 1.72
N LEU A 57 13.86 -24.23 2.88
CA LEU A 57 13.79 -25.53 3.58
C LEU A 57 13.06 -26.57 2.74
N LEU A 58 11.95 -26.19 2.10
CA LEU A 58 11.21 -27.07 1.20
C LEU A 58 12.07 -27.49 0.00
N ALA A 59 12.81 -26.57 -0.62
CA ALA A 59 13.73 -26.88 -1.72
C ALA A 59 14.84 -27.84 -1.27
N VAL A 60 15.42 -27.62 -0.09
CA VAL A 60 16.45 -28.50 0.49
C VAL A 60 15.90 -29.91 0.72
N LEU A 61 14.69 -30.04 1.27
CA LEU A 61 14.05 -31.34 1.46
C LEU A 61 13.78 -32.06 0.14
N ILE A 62 13.33 -31.33 -0.89
CA ILE A 62 13.13 -31.88 -2.23
C ILE A 62 14.46 -32.38 -2.80
N LEU A 63 15.52 -31.56 -2.76
CA LEU A 63 16.84 -31.96 -3.26
C LEU A 63 17.39 -33.15 -2.49
N HIS A 64 17.28 -33.16 -1.17
CA HIS A 64 17.70 -34.28 -0.35
C HIS A 64 16.95 -35.56 -0.73
N LYS A 65 15.65 -35.48 -1.03
CA LYS A 65 14.84 -36.64 -1.43
C LYS A 65 15.05 -37.06 -2.88
N LEU A 66 15.57 -36.17 -3.73
CA LEU A 66 15.97 -36.49 -5.10
C LEU A 66 17.38 -37.11 -5.17
N LEU A 67 18.28 -36.68 -4.27
CA LEU A 67 19.65 -37.18 -4.18
C LEU A 67 19.80 -38.43 -3.29
N SER A 68 18.86 -38.68 -2.36
CA SER A 68 18.74 -39.92 -1.57
C SER A 68 17.57 -40.78 -2.02
#